data_AF-A0A6P0U2C8-F1
#
_entry.id   AF-A0A6P0U2C8-F1
#
_cell.length_a   1.000
_cell.length_b   1.000
_cell.length_c   1.000
_cell.angle_alpha   90.00
_cell.angle_beta   90.00
_cell.angle_gamma   90.00
#
_symmetry.space_group_name_H-M   'P 1'
#
loop_
_entity.id
_entity.type
_entity.pdbx_description
1 polymer ?
#
loop_
_entity_poly.entity_id
_entity_poly.type
_entity_poly.pdbx_seq_one_letter_code
_entity_poly.pdbx_strand_id
1 'polypeptide(L)'
;MAKLTLSILFFINRDLPVSGFDPTTFNYEFNWVAETHCVEHNVRATAEQNFVLDGTPINIKKGTKFHLLSSYKYPVDYFQNLAIEGGLKPIDYFVDENQRMVIHVLGVS
;
A
#
# COMPACT_ATOMS: atom_id res chain seq x y z
N MET A 1 -10.16 4.41 -3.43
CA MET A 1 -8.99 3.57 -3.14
C MET A 1 -9.33 2.08 -3.17
N ALA A 2 -10.29 1.59 -2.38
CA ALA A 2 -10.65 0.15 -2.31
C ALA A 2 -10.78 -0.58 -3.66
N LYS A 3 -11.56 -0.06 -4.62
CA LYS A 3 -11.74 -0.67 -5.95
C LYS A 3 -10.44 -0.76 -6.75
N LEU A 4 -9.61 0.29 -6.70
CA LEU A 4 -8.31 0.32 -7.38
C LEU A 4 -7.36 -0.69 -6.74
N THR A 5 -7.31 -0.73 -5.42
CA THR A 5 -6.47 -1.68 -4.67
C THR A 5 -6.85 -3.13 -4.97
N LEU A 6 -8.14 -3.46 -5.03
CA LEU A 6 -8.60 -4.81 -5.37
C LEU A 6 -8.35 -5.19 -6.83
N SER A 7 -8.13 -4.22 -7.73
CA SER A 7 -7.89 -4.50 -9.15
C SER A 7 -6.64 -5.38 -9.38
N ILE A 8 -5.66 -5.35 -8.46
CA ILE A 8 -4.49 -6.23 -8.55
C ILE A 8 -4.86 -7.72 -8.56
N LEU A 9 -5.93 -8.11 -7.86
CA LEU A 9 -6.40 -9.50 -7.82
C LEU A 9 -6.99 -9.89 -9.18
N PHE A 10 -7.69 -8.96 -9.84
CA PHE A 10 -8.18 -9.18 -11.19
C PHE A 10 -7.05 -9.23 -12.22
N PHE A 11 -5.97 -8.46 -12.03
CA PHE A 11 -4.78 -8.55 -12.86
C PHE A 11 -4.05 -9.88 -12.67
N ILE A 12 -3.90 -10.35 -11.43
CA ILE A 12 -3.40 -11.70 -11.13
C ILE A 12 -4.21 -12.76 -11.89
N ASN A 13 -5.54 -12.68 -11.84
CA ASN A 13 -6.42 -13.62 -12.53
C ASN A 13 -6.34 -13.58 -14.05
N ARG A 14 -6.04 -12.40 -14.62
CA ARG A 14 -5.99 -12.17 -16.07
C ARG A 14 -4.62 -12.49 -16.67
N ASP A 15 -3.55 -12.10 -15.97
CA ASP A 15 -2.20 -11.97 -16.54
C ASP A 15 -1.25 -13.09 -16.10
N LEU A 16 -1.51 -13.76 -14.98
CA LEU A 16 -0.67 -14.85 -14.49
C LEU A 16 -1.23 -16.21 -14.92
N PRO A 17 -0.38 -17.26 -15.03
CA PRO A 17 -0.81 -18.62 -15.35
C PRO A 17 -1.54 -19.24 -14.16
N VAL A 18 -2.74 -18.76 -13.87
CA VAL A 18 -3.55 -19.14 -12.72
C VAL A 18 -4.82 -19.86 -13.16
N SER A 19 -5.20 -20.90 -12.43
CA SER A 19 -6.43 -21.67 -12.67
C SER A 19 -7.16 -21.90 -11.35
N GLY A 20 -8.44 -21.53 -11.30
CA GLY A 20 -9.30 -21.69 -10.12
C GLY A 20 -9.21 -20.57 -9.07
N PHE A 21 -8.52 -19.46 -9.39
CA PHE A 21 -8.47 -18.29 -8.50
C PHE A 21 -9.71 -17.41 -8.70
N ASP A 22 -10.37 -17.02 -7.61
CA ASP A 22 -11.51 -16.10 -7.64
C ASP A 22 -11.12 -14.74 -7.01
N PRO A 23 -10.90 -13.69 -7.81
CA PRO A 23 -10.53 -12.38 -7.28
C PRO A 23 -11.66 -11.70 -6.50
N THR A 24 -12.90 -12.21 -6.57
CA THR A 24 -14.06 -11.62 -5.89
C THR A 24 -14.18 -12.05 -4.43
N THR A 25 -13.44 -13.07 -3.99
CA THR A 25 -13.47 -13.57 -2.61
C THR A 25 -12.52 -12.82 -1.67
N PHE A 26 -12.28 -11.54 -1.93
CA PHE A 26 -11.39 -10.70 -1.14
C PHE A 26 -12.02 -9.35 -0.85
N ASN A 27 -11.93 -8.92 0.41
CA ASN A 27 -12.38 -7.60 0.85
C ASN A 27 -11.18 -6.69 1.14
N TYR A 28 -11.29 -5.42 0.77
CA TYR A 28 -10.32 -4.40 1.15
C TYR A 28 -10.50 -3.99 2.61
N GLU A 29 -9.38 -3.82 3.31
CA GLU A 29 -9.32 -3.30 4.68
C GLU A 29 -8.21 -2.24 4.76
N PHE A 30 -8.39 -1.21 5.59
CA PHE A 30 -7.31 -0.27 5.89
C PHE A 30 -7.12 -0.14 7.39
N ASN A 31 -5.87 0.06 7.81
CA ASN A 31 -5.50 0.21 9.21
C ASN A 31 -4.61 1.44 9.35
N TRP A 32 -4.92 2.32 10.30
CA TRP A 32 -4.00 3.38 10.70
C TRP A 32 -3.05 2.83 11.76
N VAL A 33 -1.74 2.93 11.50
CA VAL A 33 -0.66 2.53 12.40
C VAL A 33 0.01 3.80 12.91
N ALA A 34 -0.41 4.24 14.10
CA ALA A 34 -0.03 5.54 14.65
C ALA A 34 1.48 5.65 14.89
N GLU A 35 2.12 4.55 15.29
CA GLU A 35 3.54 4.45 15.63
C GLU A 35 4.45 4.78 14.44
N THR A 36 3.96 4.55 13.21
CA THR A 36 4.73 4.75 11.98
C THR A 36 4.09 5.79 11.06
N HIS A 37 3.05 6.48 11.52
CA HIS A 37 2.25 7.39 10.72
C HIS A 37 1.79 6.77 9.39
N CYS A 38 1.44 5.48 9.38
CA CYS A 38 1.15 4.75 8.16
C CYS A 38 -0.33 4.37 8.06
N VAL A 39 -0.93 4.63 6.90
CA VAL A 39 -2.16 3.92 6.51
C VAL A 39 -1.74 2.67 5.75
N GLU A 40 -1.94 1.51 6.35
CA GLU A 40 -1.78 0.23 5.68
C GLU A 40 -3.03 -0.11 4.90
N HIS A 41 -2.87 -0.51 3.65
CA HIS A 41 -3.93 -1.05 2.84
C HIS A 41 -3.75 -2.55 2.70
N ASN A 42 -4.78 -3.29 3.04
CA ASN A 42 -4.78 -4.73 3.15
C ASN A 42 -5.95 -5.33 2.34
N VAL A 43 -5.85 -6.62 2.07
CA VAL A 43 -6.99 -7.43 1.63
C VAL A 43 -7.15 -8.64 2.54
N ARG A 44 -8.40 -9.04 2.75
CA ARG A 44 -8.75 -10.24 3.52
C ARG A 44 -9.55 -11.20 2.67
N ALA A 45 -9.10 -12.45 2.64
CA ALA A 45 -9.86 -13.54 2.01
C ALA A 45 -11.18 -13.75 2.77
N THR A 46 -12.32 -13.69 2.07
CA THR A 46 -13.65 -13.90 2.64
C THR A 46 -14.10 -15.36 2.55
N ALA A 47 -13.44 -16.14 1.70
CA ALA A 47 -13.59 -17.57 1.53
C ALA A 47 -12.22 -18.26 1.49
N GLU A 48 -12.21 -19.58 1.64
CA GLU A 48 -11.02 -20.36 1.31
C GLU A 48 -10.83 -20.37 -0.21
N GLN A 49 -9.57 -20.31 -0.66
CA GLN A 49 -9.20 -20.39 -2.07
C GLN A 49 -8.22 -21.55 -2.26
N ASN A 50 -8.53 -22.41 -3.21
CA ASN A 50 -7.68 -23.50 -3.66
C ASN A 50 -7.51 -23.36 -5.17
N PHE A 51 -6.31 -23.00 -5.61
CA PHE A 51 -6.03 -22.71 -7.00
C PHE A 51 -4.62 -23.15 -7.38
N VAL A 52 -4.33 -23.17 -8.67
CA VAL A 52 -3.00 -23.49 -9.20
C VAL A 52 -2.43 -22.23 -9.82
N LEU A 53 -1.19 -21.89 -9.47
CA LEU A 53 -0.41 -20.81 -10.08
C LEU A 53 0.87 -21.41 -10.65
N ASP A 54 1.04 -21.35 -11.96
CA ASP A 54 2.21 -21.89 -12.67
C ASP A 54 2.51 -23.36 -12.28
N GLY A 55 1.47 -24.19 -12.27
CA GLY A 55 1.55 -25.60 -11.85
C GLY A 55 1.69 -25.82 -10.34
N THR A 56 1.86 -24.75 -9.54
CA THR A 56 2.00 -24.83 -8.09
C THR A 56 0.64 -24.72 -7.40
N PRO A 57 0.22 -25.70 -6.58
CA PRO A 57 -1.00 -25.59 -5.80
C PRO A 57 -0.82 -24.56 -4.68
N ILE A 58 -1.77 -23.64 -4.56
CA ILE A 58 -1.83 -22.62 -3.52
C ILE A 58 -3.15 -22.76 -2.76
N ASN A 59 -3.04 -22.73 -1.43
CA ASN A 59 -4.17 -22.66 -0.50
C ASN A 59 -4.12 -21.33 0.26
N ILE A 60 -5.20 -20.55 0.19
CA ILE A 60 -5.41 -19.38 1.04
C ILE A 60 -6.60 -19.67 1.93
N LYS A 61 -6.36 -19.76 3.24
CA LYS A 61 -7.42 -19.93 4.23
C LYS A 61 -8.33 -18.70 4.28
N LYS A 62 -9.62 -18.93 4.52
CA LYS A 62 -10.56 -17.85 4.86
C LYS A 62 -10.00 -17.00 6.01
N GLY A 63 -10.12 -15.70 5.89
CA GLY A 63 -9.67 -14.74 6.90
C GLY A 63 -8.19 -14.35 6.80
N THR A 64 -7.40 -15.01 5.94
CA THR A 64 -6.01 -14.61 5.67
C THR A 64 -5.96 -13.15 5.23
N LYS A 65 -5.12 -12.35 5.90
CA LYS A 65 -4.88 -10.94 5.57
C LYS A 65 -3.57 -10.81 4.81
N PHE A 66 -3.59 -10.07 3.71
CA PHE A 66 -2.41 -9.70 2.94
C PHE A 66 -2.25 -8.19 2.97
N HIS A 67 -1.04 -7.74 3.29
CA HIS A 67 -0.66 -6.34 3.12
C HIS A 67 -0.42 -6.07 1.63
N LEU A 68 -0.92 -4.94 1.12
CA LEU A 68 -0.75 -4.56 -0.28
C LEU A 68 0.12 -3.32 -0.46
N LEU A 69 -0.13 -2.27 0.33
CA LEU A 69 0.69 -1.07 0.29
C LEU A 69 0.67 -0.31 1.62
N SER A 70 1.77 0.36 1.90
CA SER A 70 1.93 1.30 3.01
C SER A 70 1.88 2.72 2.49
N SER A 71 1.01 3.54 3.09
CA SER A 71 0.91 4.97 2.79
C SER A 71 1.33 5.78 4.01
N TYR A 72 2.64 5.99 4.13
CA TYR A 72 3.24 6.83 5.17
C TYR A 72 2.79 8.28 5.04
N LYS A 73 2.58 8.92 6.18
CA LYS A 73 2.26 10.34 6.31
C LYS A 73 3.46 11.04 6.92
N TYR A 74 3.84 12.15 6.30
CA TYR A 74 5.05 12.86 6.63
C TYR A 74 4.68 14.28 7.07
N PRO A 75 4.58 14.53 8.38
CA PRO A 75 4.63 15.90 8.89
C PRO A 75 5.88 16.61 8.37
N VAL A 76 5.79 17.93 8.15
CA VAL A 76 6.87 18.74 7.57
C VAL A 76 8.19 18.51 8.29
N ASP A 77 8.21 18.67 9.61
CA ASP A 77 9.42 18.53 10.43
C ASP A 77 10.01 17.12 10.34
N TYR A 78 9.15 16.10 10.34
CA TYR A 78 9.56 14.71 10.22
C TYR A 78 10.24 14.45 8.86
N PHE A 79 9.65 14.93 7.76
CA PHE A 79 10.24 14.79 6.43
C PHE A 79 11.57 15.55 6.31
N GLN A 80 11.63 16.79 6.82
CA GLN A 80 12.84 17.60 6.75
C GLN A 80 13.99 16.99 7.55
N ASN A 81 13.72 16.39 8.72
CA ASN A 81 14.72 15.65 9.47
C ASN A 81 15.28 14.47 8.67
N LEU A 82 14.42 13.68 8.02
CA LEU A 82 14.85 12.60 7.12
C LEU A 82 15.68 13.12 5.94
N ALA A 83 15.32 14.27 5.37
CA ALA A 83 16.09 14.89 4.30
C ALA A 83 17.50 15.28 4.77
N ILE A 84 17.62 15.86 5.97
CA ILE A 84 18.90 16.24 6.59
C ILE A 84 19.76 14.99 6.87
N GLU A 85 19.18 13.94 7.43
CA GLU A 85 19.86 12.65 7.64
C GLU A 85 20.34 12.04 6.30
N GLY A 86 19.58 12.26 5.23
CA GLY A 86 19.95 11.89 3.86
C GLY A 86 20.99 12.80 3.20
N GLY A 87 21.51 13.82 3.89
CA GLY A 87 22.52 14.76 3.38
C GLY A 87 21.96 15.89 2.50
N LEU A 88 20.64 16.08 2.48
CA LEU A 88 19.96 17.17 1.79
C LEU A 88 19.69 18.33 2.74
N LYS A 89 19.60 19.54 2.18
CA LYS A 89 19.28 20.75 2.94
C LYS A 89 17.85 21.20 2.61
N PRO A 90 16.93 21.26 3.59
CA PRO A 90 15.63 21.90 3.40
C PRO A 90 15.81 23.39 3.09
N ILE A 91 15.21 23.88 2.00
CA ILE A 91 15.24 25.29 1.58
C ILE A 91 13.90 25.96 1.85
N ASP A 92 12.82 25.34 1.38
CA ASP A 92 11.46 25.85 1.50
C ASP A 92 10.45 24.71 1.45
N TYR A 93 9.17 24.99 1.75
CA TYR A 93 8.08 24.06 1.55
C TYR A 93 6.76 24.78 1.26
N PHE A 94 5.93 24.15 0.44
CA PHE A 94 4.60 24.66 0.10
C PHE A 94 3.56 23.67 0.55
N VAL A 95 2.59 24.15 1.32
CA VAL A 95 1.45 23.36 1.79
C VAL A 95 0.24 23.74 0.95
N ASP A 96 -0.54 22.75 0.53
CA ASP A 96 -1.82 23.03 -0.13
C ASP A 96 -2.80 23.73 0.83
N GLU A 97 -3.83 24.40 0.29
CA GLU A 97 -4.81 25.15 1.07
C GLU A 97 -5.52 24.30 2.14
N ASN A 98 -5.65 22.99 1.90
CA ASN A 98 -6.32 22.07 2.82
C ASN A 98 -5.36 21.44 3.86
N GLN A 99 -4.07 21.78 3.84
CA GLN A 99 -3.06 21.24 4.73
C GLN A 99 -2.93 19.70 4.70
N ARG A 100 -3.14 19.09 3.53
CA ARG A 100 -3.06 17.64 3.31
C ARG A 100 -1.86 17.20 2.50
N MET A 101 -1.26 18.10 1.73
CA MET A 101 -0.12 17.83 0.85
C MET A 101 0.95 18.89 1.04
N VAL A 102 2.20 18.44 1.06
CA VAL A 102 3.38 19.31 1.16
C VAL A 102 4.33 19.00 0.01
N ILE A 103 4.82 20.05 -0.65
CA ILE A 103 5.93 19.98 -1.60
C ILE A 103 7.15 20.60 -0.92
N HIS A 104 8.25 19.86 -0.84
CA HIS A 104 9.51 20.35 -0.27
C HIS A 104 10.46 20.80 -1.37
N VAL A 105 11.13 21.93 -1.16
CA VAL A 105 12.30 22.36 -1.95
C VAL A 105 13.55 22.00 -1.16
N LEU A 106 14.36 21.10 -1.71
CA LEU A 106 15.59 20.61 -1.10
C LEU A 106 16.78 21.00 -1.97
N GLY A 107 17.89 21.38 -1.33
CA GLY A 107 19.18 21.57 -1.96
C GLY A 107 20.14 20.42 -1.66
N VAL A 108 21.16 20.30 -2.50
CA VAL A 108 22.38 19.57 -2.16
C VAL A 108 23.36 20.50 -1.46
N SER A 109 24.04 19.96 -0.45
CA SER A 109 25.07 20.64 0.34
C SER A 109 26.28 21.03 -0.50
#